data_AF-A0A640SD85-F1
#
_entry.id   AF-A0A640SD85-F1
#
_cell.length_a   1.000
_cell.length_b   1.000
_cell.length_c   1.000
_cell.angle_alpha   90.00
_cell.angle_beta   90.00
_cell.angle_gamma   90.00
#
_symmetry.space_group_name_H-M   'P 1'
#
loop_
_entity.id
_entity.type
_entity.pdbx_description
1 polymer ?
#
loop_
_entity_poly.entity_id
_entity_poly.type
_entity_poly.pdbx_seq_one_letter_code
_entity_poly.pdbx_strand_id
1 'polypeptide(L)' 'MHRITMQKVLPTGQTLDRLRQDRILNEAFTTGDPFKLMRLFGITEQTAMRYVGTAYPERTAKLPT' A
#
# COMPACT_ATOMS: atom_id res chain seq x y z
N MET A 1 22.22 -13.91 -23.75
CA MET A 1 21.79 -13.55 -22.38
C MET A 1 20.29 -13.77 -22.28
N HIS A 2 19.83 -14.78 -21.54
CA HIS A 2 18.41 -15.13 -21.47
C HIS A 2 17.74 -14.35 -20.33
N ARG A 3 16.92 -13.37 -20.68
CA ARG A 3 16.09 -12.61 -19.75
C ARG A 3 14.94 -13.52 -19.33
N ILE A 4 15.09 -14.23 -18.22
CA ILE A 4 14.05 -15.10 -17.66
C ILE A 4 12.91 -14.19 -17.18
N THR A 5 11.91 -13.94 -18.03
CA THR A 5 10.64 -13.38 -17.56
C THR A 5 9.89 -14.50 -16.85
N MET A 6 10.07 -14.58 -15.53
CA MET A 6 9.17 -15.34 -14.68
C MET A 6 7.78 -14.70 -14.76
N GLN A 7 6.94 -15.18 -15.69
CA GLN A 7 5.51 -14.94 -15.63
C GLN A 7 5.00 -15.66 -14.39
N LYS A 8 5.01 -14.96 -13.26
CA LYS A 8 4.33 -15.40 -12.05
C LYS A 8 2.84 -15.43 -12.41
N VAL A 9 2.30 -16.63 -12.65
CA VAL A 9 0.88 -16.83 -12.93
C VAL A 9 0.13 -16.31 -11.70
N LEU A 10 -0.46 -15.11 -11.81
CA LEU A 10 -1.32 -14.59 -10.77
C LEU A 10 -2.64 -15.38 -10.79
N PRO A 11 -3.24 -15.65 -9.62
CA PRO A 11 -4.60 -16.18 -9.58
C PRO A 11 -5.53 -15.32 -10.42
N THR A 12 -6.49 -15.96 -11.08
CA THR A 12 -7.44 -15.30 -11.98
C THR A 12 -8.10 -14.11 -11.28
N GLY A 13 -8.02 -12.92 -11.89
CA GLY A 13 -8.59 -11.69 -11.34
C GLY A 13 -7.68 -10.88 -10.40
N GLN A 14 -6.48 -11.38 -10.06
CA GLN A 14 -5.46 -10.57 -9.36
C GLN A 14 -4.51 -9.94 -10.38
N THR A 15 -4.28 -8.64 -10.25
CA THR A 15 -3.22 -7.92 -10.95
C THR A 15 -2.04 -7.67 -10.02
N LEU A 16 -0.84 -7.49 -10.57
CA LEU A 16 0.34 -7.14 -9.77
C LEU A 16 0.13 -5.83 -9.00
N ASP A 17 -0.62 -4.89 -9.59
CA ASP A 17 -0.99 -3.64 -8.94
C ASP A 17 -1.86 -3.88 -7.71
N ARG A 18 -2.85 -4.78 -7.80
CA ARG A 18 -3.71 -5.11 -6.67
C ARG A 18 -2.92 -5.77 -5.54
N LEU A 19 -2.05 -6.73 -5.86
CA LEU A 19 -1.15 -7.33 -4.85
C LEU A 19 -0.24 -6.29 -4.19
N ARG A 20 0.24 -5.31 -4.96
CA ARG A 20 1.04 -4.21 -4.42
C ARG A 20 0.20 -3.35 -3.47
N GLN A 21 -1.01 -2.97 -3.87
CA GLN A 21 -1.92 -2.18 -3.04
C GLN A 21 -2.28 -2.91 -1.74
N ASP A 22 -2.60 -4.19 -1.81
CA ASP A 22 -2.91 -5.04 -0.65
C ASP A 22 -1.74 -5.09 0.32
N ARG A 23 -0.51 -5.23 -0.20
CA ARG A 23 0.70 -5.25 0.63
C ARG A 23 0.97 -3.89 1.30
N ILE A 24 0.78 -2.78 0.58
CA ILE A 24 0.92 -1.44 1.16
C ILE A 24 -0.10 -1.23 2.27
N LEU A 25 -1.36 -1.61 2.03
CA LEU A 25 -2.44 -1.46 2.99
C LEU A 25 -2.21 -2.33 4.24
N ASN A 26 -1.76 -3.57 4.07
CA ASN A 26 -1.39 -4.44 5.19
C ASN A 26 -0.27 -3.84 6.05
N GLU A 27 0.77 -3.29 5.43
CA GLU A 27 1.86 -2.61 6.17
C GLU A 27 1.34 -1.35 6.89
N ALA A 28 0.41 -0.62 6.27
CA ALA A 28 -0.24 0.52 6.90
C ALA A 28 -1.01 0.08 8.15
N PHE A 29 -1.81 -0.99 8.11
CA PHE A 29 -2.48 -1.56 9.28
C PHE A 29 -1.53 -2.09 10.36
N THR A 30 -0.33 -2.51 9.96
CA THR A 30 0.67 -3.06 10.90
C THR A 30 1.39 -1.94 11.65
N THR A 31 1.64 -0.80 11.01
CA THR A 31 2.55 0.22 11.57
C THR A 31 1.94 1.60 11.73
N GLY A 32 1.04 2.01 10.85
CA GLY A 32 0.52 3.38 10.78
C GLY A 32 1.58 4.45 10.55
N ASP A 33 2.77 4.08 10.05
CA ASP A 33 3.88 5.01 9.83
C ASP A 33 4.01 5.35 8.33
N PRO A 34 3.64 6.59 7.93
CA PRO A 34 3.73 7.00 6.53
C PRO A 34 5.18 7.06 6.00
N PHE A 35 6.18 7.37 6.84
CA PHE A 35 7.58 7.40 6.41
C PHE A 35 8.11 6.01 6.08
N LYS A 36 7.71 5.00 6.87
CA LYS A 36 8.02 3.60 6.57
C LYS A 36 7.44 3.16 5.23
N LEU A 37 6.19 3.53 4.94
CA LEU A 37 5.56 3.21 3.65
C LEU A 37 6.29 3.85 2.46
N MET A 38 6.69 5.12 2.59
CA MET A 38 7.48 5.81 1.57
C MET A 38 8.79 5.07 1.30
N ARG A 39 9.51 4.67 2.36
CA ARG A 39 10.79 3.98 2.24
C ARG A 39 10.67 2.57 1.64
N LEU A 40 9.63 1.83 2.01
CA LEU A 40 9.44 0.44 1.56
C LEU A 40 8.89 0.35 0.13
N PHE A 41 7.97 1.25 -0.23
CA PHE A 41 7.21 1.13 -1.48
C PHE A 41 7.51 2.24 -2.49
N GLY A 42 8.36 3.21 -2.17
CA GLY A 42 8.70 4.31 -3.08
C GLY A 42 7.49 5.15 -3.49
N ILE A 43 6.52 5.31 -2.58
CA ILE A 43 5.31 6.11 -2.80
C ILE A 43 5.49 7.52 -2.23
N THR A 44 4.69 8.47 -2.73
CA THR A 44 4.69 9.85 -2.22
C THR A 44 4.09 9.93 -0.82
N GLU A 45 4.42 11.00 -0.09
CA GLU A 45 3.82 11.31 1.22
C GLU A 45 2.29 11.31 1.16
N GLN A 46 1.70 12.01 0.19
CA GLN A 46 0.24 12.05 0.02
C GLN A 46 -0.37 10.65 -0.14
N THR A 47 0.31 9.77 -0.88
CA THR A 47 -0.15 8.38 -1.06
C THR A 47 -0.02 7.61 0.26
N ALA A 48 1.11 7.74 0.97
CA ALA A 48 1.33 7.09 2.26
C ALA A 48 0.28 7.53 3.30
N MET A 49 0.02 8.83 3.39
CA MET A 49 -1.01 9.39 4.28
C MET A 49 -2.41 8.86 3.96
N ARG A 50 -2.75 8.69 2.68
CA ARG A 50 -4.03 8.09 2.28
C ARG A 50 -4.17 6.65 2.76
N TYR A 51 -3.11 5.84 2.65
CA TYR A 51 -3.13 4.47 3.15
C TYR A 51 -3.23 4.42 4.68
N VAL A 52 -2.50 5.28 5.39
CA VAL A 52 -2.60 5.39 6.86
C VAL A 52 -4.01 5.84 7.28
N GLY A 53 -4.60 6.84 6.61
CA GLY A 53 -5.97 7.27 6.90
C GLY A 53 -7.03 6.21 6.59
N THR A 54 -6.78 5.35 5.60
CA THR A 54 -7.64 4.19 5.32
C THR A 54 -7.52 3.12 6.41
N ALA A 55 -6.30 2.90 6.93
CA ALA A 55 -6.04 1.93 8.00
C ALA A 55 -6.55 2.40 9.37
N TYR A 56 -6.54 3.71 9.61
CA TYR A 56 -6.92 4.35 10.87
C TYR A 56 -7.85 5.55 10.63
N PRO A 57 -9.10 5.30 10.20
CA PRO A 57 -10.05 6.36 9.91
C PRO A 57 -10.31 7.27 11.12
N GLU A 58 -10.25 6.74 12.35
CA GLU A 58 -10.41 7.48 13.59
C GLU A 58 -9.34 8.56 13.81
N ARG A 59 -8.15 8.40 13.22
CA ARG A 59 -7.04 9.38 13.30
C ARG A 59 -7.18 10.52 12.28
N THR A 60 -8.05 10.35 11.30
CA THR A 60 -8.27 11.33 10.22
C THR A 60 -9.69 11.87 10.19
N ALA A 61 -10.58 11.36 11.04
CA ALA A 61 -11.92 11.87 11.22
C ALA A 61 -11.87 13.32 11.71
N LYS A 62 -12.47 14.22 10.93
CA LYS A 62 -12.72 15.59 11.38
C LYS A 62 -13.84 15.54 12.42
N LEU A 63 -13.64 16.18 13.57
CA LEU A 63 -14.70 16.34 14.56
C LEU A 63 -15.88 17.10 13.92
N PRO A 64 -17.13 16.68 14.18
CA PRO A 64 -18.29 17.46 13.75
C PRO A 64 -18.22 18.83 14.43
N THR A 65 -18.30 19.89 13.61
CA THR A 65 -18.46 21.29 14.05
C THR A 65 -19.88 21.56 14.49
#